data_AF-A0A7K1K1H8-F1
#
_entry.id   AF-A0A7K1K1H8-F1
#
_cell.length_a   1.000
_cell.length_b   1.000
_cell.length_c   1.000
_cell.angle_alpha   90.00
_cell.angle_beta   90.00
_cell.angle_gamma   90.00
#
_symmetry.space_group_name_H-M   'P 1'
#
loop_
_entity.id
_entity.type
_entity.pdbx_description
1 polymer ?
#
loop_
_entity_poly.entity_id
_entity_poly.type
_entity_poly.pdbx_seq_one_letter_code
_entity_poly.pdbx_strand_id
1 'polypeptide(L)'
;MEEIECNPWGELPDDATPVMQQVYRARTKPIASYTAEDLRVLIAQQVGLNVAIPHALVRLQHEPLLEADFYPGDVLAAVLRVSPEYWVASPSHRAIVEKIVCRVDAPELASDIEAFRKA
;
A
#
# COMPACT_ATOMS: atom_id res chain seq x y z
N MET A 1 5.10 -22.53 29.02
CA MET A 1 4.28 -22.03 27.91
C MET A 1 4.92 -20.70 27.55
N GLU A 2 5.96 -20.76 26.74
CA GLU A 2 6.67 -19.59 26.23
C GLU A 2 6.57 -19.71 24.72
N GLU A 3 5.48 -19.18 24.17
CA GLU A 3 5.43 -18.92 22.74
C GLU A 3 6.36 -17.74 22.51
N ILE A 4 7.56 -18.06 22.04
CA ILE A 4 8.54 -17.10 21.56
C ILE A 4 7.84 -16.30 20.46
N GLU A 5 7.46 -15.06 20.77
CA GLU A 5 7.07 -14.07 19.76
C GLU A 5 8.28 -13.85 18.87
N CYS A 6 8.39 -14.70 17.85
CA CYS A 6 9.35 -14.54 16.80
C CYS A 6 8.88 -13.32 15.99
N ASN A 7 9.25 -12.11 16.44
CA ASN A 7 9.10 -10.90 15.64
C ASN A 7 10.08 -11.03 14.46
N PRO A 8 9.62 -11.40 13.26
CA PRO A 8 10.52 -11.75 12.17
C PRO A 8 11.19 -10.52 11.55
N TRP A 9 10.99 -9.33 12.12
CA TRP A 9 11.36 -8.04 11.53
C TRP A 9 12.33 -7.20 12.38
N GLY A 10 12.79 -7.70 13.52
CA GLY A 10 13.75 -7.00 14.41
C GLY A 10 13.14 -5.82 15.18
N GLU A 11 13.94 -5.17 16.03
CA GLU A 11 13.54 -3.98 16.81
C GLU A 11 13.68 -2.69 16.00
N LEU A 12 12.97 -1.64 16.41
CA LEU A 12 13.09 -0.32 15.81
C LEU A 12 14.44 0.31 16.20
N PRO A 13 15.22 0.86 15.25
CA PRO A 13 16.45 1.61 15.56
C PRO A 13 16.17 2.85 16.41
N ASP A 14 17.08 3.18 17.33
CA ASP A 14 16.97 4.34 18.24
C ASP A 14 16.91 5.70 17.50
N ASP A 15 17.41 5.76 16.26
CA ASP A 15 17.42 6.93 15.38
C ASP A 15 16.31 6.92 14.32
N ALA A 16 15.28 6.09 14.49
CA ALA A 16 14.22 5.92 13.51
C ALA A 16 13.45 7.22 13.21
N THR A 17 13.39 7.55 11.92
CA THR A 17 12.56 8.64 11.41
C THR A 17 11.06 8.42 11.70
N PRO A 18 10.22 9.46 11.70
CA PRO A 18 8.77 9.30 11.89
C PRO A 18 8.13 8.28 10.93
N VAL A 19 8.62 8.22 9.69
CA VAL A 19 8.17 7.24 8.69
C VAL A 19 8.59 5.81 9.07
N MET A 20 9.81 5.61 9.56
CA MET A 20 10.27 4.30 10.05
C MET A 20 9.48 3.84 11.28
N GLN A 21 9.17 4.76 12.20
CA GLN A 21 8.32 4.50 13.35
C GLN A 21 6.91 4.07 12.94
N GLN A 22 6.33 4.75 11.94
CA GLN A 22 5.01 4.43 11.41
C GLN A 22 5.00 3.05 10.73
N VAL A 23 6.01 2.76 9.92
CA VAL A 23 6.20 1.43 9.31
C VAL A 23 6.28 0.34 10.37
N TYR A 24 7.05 0.55 11.43
CA TYR A 24 7.21 -0.42 12.52
C TYR A 24 5.90 -0.66 13.28
N ARG A 25 5.19 0.41 13.64
CA ARG A 25 3.88 0.34 14.31
C ARG A 25 2.83 -0.34 13.44
N ALA A 26 2.83 -0.09 12.14
CA ALA A 26 1.92 -0.76 11.23
C ALA A 26 2.23 -2.27 11.19
N ARG A 27 3.50 -2.68 11.11
CA ARG A 27 3.89 -4.11 11.10
C ARG A 27 3.50 -4.90 12.35
N THR A 28 3.38 -4.27 13.52
CA THR A 28 3.00 -4.93 14.78
C THR A 28 1.49 -4.94 15.04
N LYS A 29 0.71 -4.23 14.23
CA LYS A 29 -0.75 -4.23 14.31
C LYS A 29 -1.34 -5.50 13.68
N PRO A 30 -2.47 -6.01 14.21
CA PRO A 30 -3.28 -6.97 13.47
C PRO A 30 -3.60 -6.37 12.10
N ILE A 31 -3.33 -7.13 11.05
CA ILE A 31 -3.55 -6.72 9.65
C ILE A 31 -4.96 -6.14 9.41
N ALA A 32 -5.96 -6.62 10.16
CA ALA A 32 -7.33 -6.11 10.15
C ALA A 32 -7.50 -4.65 10.61
N SER A 33 -6.47 -4.03 11.20
CA SER A 33 -6.52 -2.69 11.80
C SER A 33 -5.73 -1.63 11.01
N TYR A 34 -5.23 -1.97 9.82
CA TYR A 34 -4.52 -1.02 8.96
C TYR A 34 -5.45 0.10 8.50
N THR A 35 -5.09 1.34 8.87
CA THR A 35 -5.77 2.54 8.39
C THR A 35 -5.43 2.81 6.92
N ALA A 36 -6.13 3.75 6.28
CA ALA A 36 -5.80 4.17 4.91
C ALA A 36 -4.39 4.77 4.87
N GLU A 37 -4.06 5.57 5.88
CA GLU A 37 -2.73 6.13 6.12
C GLU A 37 -1.65 5.05 6.25
N ASP A 38 -1.85 4.03 7.11
CA ASP A 38 -0.88 2.95 7.29
C ASP A 38 -0.58 2.26 5.95
N LEU A 39 -1.62 1.95 5.16
CA LEU A 39 -1.48 1.35 3.83
C LEU A 39 -0.73 2.28 2.86
N ARG A 40 -1.12 3.55 2.78
CA ARG A 40 -0.48 4.54 1.92
C ARG A 40 1.01 4.66 2.21
N VAL A 41 1.38 4.76 3.50
CA VAL A 41 2.78 4.91 3.91
C VAL A 41 3.59 3.66 3.62
N LEU A 42 3.10 2.47 3.97
CA LEU A 42 3.80 1.22 3.67
C LEU A 42 4.04 1.04 2.17
N ILE A 43 3.02 1.31 1.35
CA ILE A 43 3.08 1.17 -0.10
C ILE A 43 4.03 2.20 -0.72
N ALA A 44 3.92 3.46 -0.32
CA ALA A 44 4.79 4.53 -0.82
C ALA A 44 6.27 4.30 -0.49
N GLN A 45 6.56 3.66 0.65
CA GLN A 45 7.92 3.27 1.04
C GLN A 45 8.36 1.91 0.46
N GLN A 46 7.51 1.25 -0.33
CA GLN A 46 7.72 -0.11 -0.86
C GLN A 46 8.03 -1.15 0.22
N VAL A 47 7.43 -1.00 1.39
CA VAL A 47 7.63 -1.88 2.54
C VAL A 47 6.50 -2.88 2.66
N GLY A 48 6.84 -4.17 2.74
CA GLY A 48 5.86 -5.23 3.02
C GLY A 48 4.75 -5.28 1.98
N LEU A 49 5.07 -5.00 0.71
CA LEU A 49 4.11 -4.89 -0.39
C LEU A 49 3.25 -6.17 -0.54
N ASN A 50 3.84 -7.34 -0.27
CA ASN A 50 3.15 -8.63 -0.26
C ASN A 50 2.00 -8.71 0.75
N VAL A 51 2.00 -7.85 1.77
CA VAL A 51 0.90 -7.69 2.73
C VAL A 51 0.10 -6.44 2.38
N ALA A 52 0.75 -5.28 2.30
CA ALA A 52 0.05 -4.00 2.17
C ALA A 52 -0.81 -3.90 0.89
N ILE A 53 -0.33 -4.43 -0.25
CA ILE A 53 -1.06 -4.34 -1.52
C ILE A 53 -2.38 -5.13 -1.49
N PRO A 54 -2.41 -6.44 -1.13
CA PRO A 54 -3.68 -7.15 -0.99
C PRO A 54 -4.73 -6.42 -0.14
N HIS A 55 -4.31 -5.82 0.98
CA HIS A 55 -5.23 -5.09 1.86
C HIS A 55 -5.71 -3.78 1.26
N ALA A 56 -4.82 -3.01 0.61
CA ALA A 56 -5.23 -1.82 -0.13
C ALA A 56 -6.21 -2.18 -1.25
N LEU A 57 -5.97 -3.25 -2.01
CA LEU A 57 -6.84 -3.67 -3.11
C LEU A 57 -8.25 -4.07 -2.66
N VAL A 58 -8.40 -4.71 -1.49
CA VAL A 58 -9.73 -5.01 -0.94
C VAL A 58 -10.53 -3.72 -0.71
N ARG A 59 -9.89 -2.71 -0.12
CA ARG A 59 -10.54 -1.43 0.17
C ARG A 59 -10.80 -0.62 -1.10
N LEU A 60 -9.82 -0.53 -1.99
CA LEU A 60 -9.92 0.21 -3.26
C LEU A 60 -10.96 -0.38 -4.23
N GLN A 61 -11.27 -1.68 -4.13
CA GLN A 61 -12.38 -2.26 -4.89
C GLN A 61 -13.76 -1.72 -4.46
N HIS A 62 -13.88 -1.31 -3.19
CA HIS A 62 -15.11 -0.76 -2.61
C HIS A 62 -15.13 0.76 -2.73
N GLU A 63 -14.01 1.41 -2.41
CA GLU A 63 -13.81 2.85 -2.45
C GLU A 63 -12.56 3.20 -3.25
N PRO A 64 -12.67 3.35 -4.59
CA PRO A 64 -11.50 3.60 -5.45
C PRO A 64 -10.75 4.90 -5.15
N LEU A 65 -11.46 5.91 -4.66
CA LEU A 65 -10.91 7.21 -4.23
C LEU A 65 -10.69 7.26 -2.72
N LEU A 66 -10.30 6.11 -2.12
CA LEU A 66 -9.99 6.04 -0.70
C LEU A 66 -8.94 7.10 -0.35
N GLU A 67 -9.31 7.95 0.60
CA GLU A 67 -8.48 9.00 1.16
C GLU A 67 -7.76 8.51 2.42
N ALA A 68 -6.47 8.82 2.51
CA ALA A 68 -5.70 8.79 3.74
C ALA A 68 -5.59 10.19 4.34
N ASP A 69 -4.49 10.91 4.07
CA ASP A 69 -4.15 12.17 4.76
C ASP A 69 -3.94 13.34 3.80
N PHE A 70 -3.92 13.08 2.49
CA PHE A 70 -3.57 14.10 1.50
C PHE A 70 -4.74 14.50 0.62
N TYR A 71 -5.35 13.55 -0.08
CA TYR A 71 -6.46 13.81 -1.01
C TYR A 71 -7.20 12.51 -1.36
N PRO A 72 -8.47 12.59 -1.82
CA PRO A 72 -9.21 11.44 -2.32
C PRO A 72 -8.43 10.67 -3.40
N GLY A 73 -8.17 9.39 -3.14
CA GLY A 73 -7.40 8.53 -4.05
C GLY A 73 -5.89 8.54 -3.85
N ASP A 74 -5.37 9.21 -2.81
CA ASP A 74 -3.94 9.18 -2.47
C ASP A 74 -3.41 7.75 -2.17
N VAL A 75 -4.26 6.85 -1.67
CA VAL A 75 -3.94 5.42 -1.53
C VAL A 75 -3.79 4.75 -2.90
N LEU A 76 -4.68 5.01 -3.85
CA LEU A 76 -4.59 4.48 -5.21
C LEU A 76 -3.35 5.04 -5.93
N ALA A 77 -3.05 6.33 -5.75
CA ALA A 77 -1.84 6.96 -6.27
C ALA A 77 -0.58 6.25 -5.75
N ALA A 78 -0.52 5.94 -4.45
CA ALA A 78 0.59 5.18 -3.87
C ALA A 78 0.72 3.79 -4.50
N VAL A 79 -0.40 3.08 -4.71
CA VAL A 79 -0.42 1.78 -5.38
C VAL A 79 0.13 1.89 -6.80
N LEU A 80 -0.37 2.84 -7.61
CA LEU A 80 0.05 2.98 -9.02
C LEU A 80 1.55 3.26 -9.18
N ARG A 81 2.19 3.84 -8.17
CA ARG A 81 3.63 4.19 -8.16
C ARG A 81 4.55 3.09 -7.63
N VAL A 82 4.02 1.92 -7.25
CA VAL A 82 4.83 0.76 -6.87
C VAL A 82 5.72 0.32 -8.04
N SER A 83 6.92 -0.18 -7.72
CA SER A 83 7.89 -0.62 -8.72
C SER A 83 7.32 -1.62 -9.73
N PRO A 84 7.69 -1.50 -11.02
CA PRO A 84 7.24 -2.43 -12.07
C PRO A 84 7.53 -3.91 -11.76
N GLU A 85 8.66 -4.16 -11.08
CA GLU A 85 9.09 -5.50 -10.65
C GLU A 85 8.03 -6.23 -9.82
N TYR A 86 7.34 -5.53 -8.91
CA TYR A 86 6.24 -6.10 -8.14
C TYR A 86 5.08 -6.53 -9.03
N TRP A 87 4.72 -5.71 -10.02
CA TRP A 87 3.61 -5.98 -10.93
C TRP A 87 3.89 -7.12 -11.90
N VAL A 88 5.15 -7.25 -12.35
CA VAL A 88 5.60 -8.41 -13.14
C VAL A 88 5.52 -9.69 -12.31
N ALA A 89 5.91 -9.64 -11.04
CA ALA A 89 5.82 -10.78 -10.12
C ALA A 89 4.37 -11.11 -9.69
N SER A 90 3.46 -10.13 -9.74
CA SER A 90 2.07 -10.25 -9.26
C SER A 90 1.03 -9.82 -10.31
N PRO A 91 0.89 -10.55 -11.43
CA PRO A 91 -0.02 -10.18 -12.52
C PRO A 91 -1.51 -10.15 -12.08
N SER A 92 -1.88 -10.97 -11.10
CA SER A 92 -3.23 -11.00 -10.53
C SER A 92 -3.59 -9.69 -9.80
N HIS A 93 -2.66 -9.15 -9.01
CA HIS A 93 -2.83 -7.84 -8.35
C HIS A 93 -2.93 -6.73 -9.39
N ARG A 94 -2.08 -6.75 -10.43
CA ARG A 94 -2.11 -5.78 -11.52
C ARG A 94 -3.49 -5.74 -12.20
N ALA A 95 -4.08 -6.90 -12.48
CA ALA A 95 -5.40 -6.99 -13.10
C ALA A 95 -6.53 -6.41 -12.22
N ILE A 96 -6.40 -6.48 -10.89
CA ILE A 96 -7.35 -5.85 -9.96
C ILE A 96 -7.22 -4.33 -10.01
N VAL A 97 -5.99 -3.80 -10.01
CA VAL A 97 -5.73 -2.36 -10.14
C VAL A 97 -6.33 -1.81 -11.42
N GLU A 98 -6.15 -2.51 -12.56
CA GLU A 98 -6.77 -2.09 -13.83
C GLU A 98 -8.29 -2.00 -13.74
N LYS A 99 -8.94 -2.98 -13.09
CA LYS A 99 -10.41 -2.94 -12.89
C LYS A 99 -10.84 -1.77 -12.00
N ILE A 100 -10.05 -1.44 -10.98
CA ILE A 100 -10.31 -0.29 -10.10
C ILE A 100 -10.20 0.99 -10.93
N VAL A 101 -9.07 1.19 -11.62
CA VAL A 101 -8.78 2.38 -12.43
C VAL A 101 -9.86 2.64 -13.49
N CYS A 102 -10.39 1.60 -14.16
CA CYS A 102 -11.47 1.75 -15.14
C CYS A 102 -12.79 2.26 -14.54
N ARG A 103 -12.96 2.26 -13.22
CA ARG A 103 -14.15 2.74 -12.51
C ARG A 103 -13.98 4.15 -11.93
N VAL A 104 -12.81 4.76 -12.08
CA VAL A 104 -12.48 6.07 -11.50
C VAL A 104 -12.49 7.13 -12.59
N ASP A 105 -13.14 8.26 -12.29
CA ASP A 105 -13.01 9.50 -13.03
C ASP A 105 -12.24 10.50 -12.15
N ALA A 106 -10.91 10.45 -12.22
CA ALA A 106 -9.99 11.28 -11.43
C ALA A 106 -8.84 11.77 -12.33
N PRO A 107 -8.98 12.96 -12.95
CA PRO A 107 -7.96 13.50 -13.85
C PRO A 107 -6.59 13.67 -13.17
N GLU A 108 -6.55 13.89 -11.87
CA GLU A 108 -5.33 13.99 -11.06
C GLU A 108 -4.51 12.69 -11.04
N LEU A 109 -5.15 11.53 -11.23
CA LEU A 109 -4.48 10.23 -11.30
C LEU A 109 -4.09 9.82 -12.72
N ALA A 110 -4.49 10.58 -13.75
CA ALA A 110 -4.34 10.18 -15.15
C ALA A 110 -2.87 9.88 -15.52
N SER A 111 -1.94 10.70 -15.03
CA SER A 111 -0.49 10.51 -15.27
C SER A 111 0.03 9.22 -14.60
N ASP A 112 -0.36 8.97 -13.35
CA ASP A 112 0.04 7.75 -12.63
C ASP A 112 -0.56 6.49 -13.26
N ILE A 113 -1.80 6.56 -13.71
CA ILE A 113 -2.49 5.49 -14.44
C ILE A 113 -1.77 5.17 -15.75
N GLU A 114 -1.40 6.20 -16.51
CA GLU A 114 -0.68 6.03 -17.77
C GLU A 114 0.71 5.44 -17.54
N ALA A 115 1.44 5.91 -16.52
CA ALA A 115 2.74 5.38 -16.14
C ALA A 115 2.65 3.90 -15.73
N PHE A 116 1.67 3.55 -14.89
CA PHE A 116 1.40 2.17 -14.47
C PHE A 116 1.10 1.23 -15.64
N ARG A 117 0.37 1.72 -16.66
CA ARG A 117 0.05 0.93 -17.87
C ARG A 117 1.25 0.70 -18.78
N LYS A 118 2.23 1.59 -18.76
CA LYS A 118 3.46 1.51 -19.58
C LYS A 118 4.58 0.70 -18.91
N ALA A 119 4.52 0.55 -17.58
CA ALA A 119 5.44 -0.26 -16.77
C ALA A 119 5.25 -1.76 -16.99
#